data_AF-A0A124FCW5-F1
#
_entry.id   AF-A0A124FCW5-F1
#
_cell.length_a   1.000
_cell.length_b   1.000
_cell.length_c   1.000
_cell.angle_alpha   90.00
_cell.angle_beta   90.00
_cell.angle_gamma   90.00
#
_symmetry.space_group_name_H-M   'P 1'
#
loop_
_entity.id
_entity.type
_entity.pdbx_description
1 polymer ?
#
loop_
_entity_poly.entity_id
_entity_poly.type
_entity_poly.pdbx_seq_one_letter_code
_entity_poly.pdbx_strand_id
1 'polypeptide(L)' 'MAVGSENKNPLVVKEARQVMNQWKYEIANELGITPPADGYWGYLTSRDCGAVGGHMVRKMIQMAESQMASKGTWK' A
#
# COMPACT_ATOMS: atom_id res chain seq x y z
N MET A 1 2.96 10.40 -3.14
CA MET A 1 4.23 9.67 -3.31
C MET A 1 5.00 10.24 -4.49
N ALA A 2 5.74 11.33 -4.30
CA ALA A 2 6.56 11.94 -5.37
C ALA A 2 8.02 11.47 -5.25
N VAL A 3 8.75 11.40 -6.37
CA VAL A 3 10.22 11.40 -6.33
C VAL A 3 10.63 12.71 -5.63
N GLY A 4 11.13 12.60 -4.39
CA GLY A 4 11.40 13.74 -3.51
C GLY A 4 10.46 13.87 -2.29
N SER A 5 9.40 13.05 -2.20
CA SER A 5 8.59 12.94 -0.98
C SER A 5 9.26 11.97 -0.01
N GLU A 6 9.97 12.54 0.96
CA GLU A 6 10.59 11.78 2.04
C GLU A 6 9.50 11.17 2.95
N ASN A 7 9.31 9.86 2.84
CA ASN A 7 8.40 9.14 3.73
C ASN A 7 8.99 9.12 5.15
N LYS A 8 8.41 9.91 6.04
CA LYS A 8 8.81 9.97 7.46
C LYS A 8 8.53 8.66 8.23
N ASN A 9 7.74 7.76 7.66
CA ASN A 9 7.51 6.41 8.20
C ASN A 9 8.18 5.37 7.30
N PRO A 10 9.44 4.98 7.58
CA PRO A 10 10.05 3.84 6.91
C PRO A 10 9.28 2.56 7.26
N LEU A 11 9.22 1.63 6.31
CA LEU A 11 8.65 0.31 6.54
C LEU A 11 9.43 -0.40 7.64
N VAL A 12 8.72 -0.89 8.66
CA VAL A 12 9.29 -1.63 9.80
C VAL A 12 9.96 -2.91 9.30
N VAL A 13 9.36 -3.57 8.31
CA VAL A 13 9.92 -4.75 7.64
C VAL A 13 10.43 -4.33 6.26
N LYS A 14 11.75 -4.17 6.13
CA LYS A 14 12.38 -3.70 4.88
C LYS A 14 12.22 -4.70 3.74
N GLU A 15 12.20 -6.00 4.04
CA GLU A 15 12.03 -7.08 3.05
C GLU A 15 10.62 -7.05 2.43
N ALA A 16 9.61 -6.62 3.18
CA ALA A 16 8.24 -6.50 2.68
C ALA A 16 8.09 -5.35 1.66
N ARG A 17 9.08 -4.46 1.50
CA ARG A 17 9.00 -3.31 0.59
C ARG A 17 8.76 -3.71 -0.86
N GLN A 18 9.34 -4.82 -1.32
CA GLN A 18 9.15 -5.29 -2.69
C GLN A 18 7.72 -5.82 -2.90
N VAL A 19 7.22 -6.65 -1.99
CA VAL A 19 5.85 -7.16 -2.00
C VAL A 19 4.84 -6.01 -1.90
N MET A 20 5.10 -5.07 -1.00
CA MET A 20 4.28 -3.87 -0.79
C MET A 20 4.21 -3.00 -2.06
N ASN A 21 5.32 -2.86 -2.80
CA ASN A 21 5.30 -2.13 -4.06
C ASN A 21 4.45 -2.83 -5.12
N GLN A 22 4.54 -4.16 -5.24
CA GLN A 22 3.72 -4.93 -6.18
C GLN A 22 2.22 -4.77 -5.84
N TRP A 23 1.88 -4.95 -4.57
CA TRP A 23 0.52 -4.76 -4.06
C TRP A 23 -0.05 -3.37 -4.33
N LYS A 24 0.77 -2.33 -4.17
CA LYS A 24 0.37 -0.96 -4.52
C LYS A 24 -0.04 -0.85 -5.99
N TYR A 25 0.70 -1.47 -6.90
CA TYR A 25 0.36 -1.46 -8.33
C TYR A 25 -0.91 -2.28 -8.62
N GLU A 26 -1.09 -3.43 -7.97
CA GLU A 26 -2.31 -4.23 -8.10
C GLU A 26 -3.55 -3.45 -7.64
N ILE A 27 -3.48 -2.83 -6.46
CA ILE A 27 -4.59 -2.06 -5.88
C ILE A 27 -4.86 -0.80 -6.70
N ALA A 28 -3.83 -0.16 -7.25
CA ALA A 28 -4.01 0.96 -8.15
C ALA A 28 -4.77 0.55 -9.42
N ASN A 29 -4.40 -0.58 -10.02
CA ASN A 29 -5.13 -1.13 -11.16
C ASN A 29 -6.59 -1.48 -10.78
N GLU A 30 -6.84 -2.09 -9.62
CA GLU A 30 -8.20 -2.36 -9.13
C GLU A 30 -9.05 -1.10 -8.97
N LEU A 31 -8.45 0.00 -8.52
CA LEU A 31 -9.12 1.28 -8.33
C LEU A 31 -9.27 2.09 -9.64
N GLY A 32 -8.83 1.55 -10.79
CA GLY A 32 -8.84 2.25 -12.07
C GLY A 32 -7.83 3.41 -12.15
N ILE A 33 -6.83 3.39 -11.27
CA ILE A 33 -5.79 4.41 -11.17
C ILE A 33 -4.58 3.89 -11.93
N THR A 34 -4.31 4.46 -13.10
CA THR A 34 -3.15 4.09 -13.91
C THR A 34 -1.87 4.54 -13.19
N PRO A 35 -1.06 3.61 -12.66
CA PRO A 35 0.19 4.00 -12.03
C PRO A 35 1.12 4.53 -13.13
N PRO A 36 1.72 5.72 -12.94
CA PRO A 36 2.64 6.27 -13.92
C PRO A 36 3.85 5.34 -14.07
N ALA A 37 4.19 5.00 -15.32
CA ALA A 37 5.30 4.10 -15.65
C ALA A 37 6.66 4.62 -15.15
N ASP A 38 6.78 5.94 -15.01
CA ASP A 38 7.96 6.64 -14.47
C ASP A 38 8.07 6.52 -12.94
N GLY A 39 7.05 5.99 -12.25
CA GLY A 39 7.02 5.92 -10.79
C GLY A 39 6.76 7.26 -10.11
N TYR A 40 6.52 8.33 -10.87
CA TYR A 40 6.19 9.66 -10.36
C TYR A 40 4.68 9.86 -10.20
N TRP A 41 4.15 9.70 -8.98
CA TRP A 41 2.72 9.85 -8.70
C TRP A 41 2.29 11.31 -8.49
N GLY A 42 3.14 12.29 -8.82
CA GLY A 42 2.85 13.71 -8.60
C GLY A 42 1.84 14.31 -9.59
N TYR A 43 1.67 13.71 -10.77
CA TYR A 43 0.62 14.09 -11.72
C TYR A 43 -0.75 13.49 -11.39
N LEU A 44 -0.76 12.48 -10.52
CA LEU A 44 -1.99 11.84 -10.08
C LEU A 44 -2.63 12.69 -8.97
N THR A 45 -3.95 12.79 -8.97
CA THR A 45 -4.68 13.52 -7.94
C THR A 45 -4.32 12.99 -6.54
N SER A 46 -4.04 13.89 -5.60
CA SER A 46 -3.72 13.51 -4.21
C SER A 46 -4.77 12.60 -3.58
N ARG A 47 -6.03 12.75 -4.01
CA ARG A 47 -7.16 11.91 -3.61
C ARG A 47 -7.00 10.46 -4.08
N ASP A 48 -6.57 10.24 -5.31
CA ASP A 48 -6.37 8.91 -5.88
C ASP A 48 -5.14 8.23 -5.28
N CYS A 49 -4.03 8.97 -5.16
CA CYS A 49 -2.84 8.46 -4.45
C CYS A 49 -3.17 8.10 -2.99
N GLY A 50 -4.02 8.88 -2.33
CA GLY A 50 -4.51 8.60 -0.97
C GLY A 50 -5.45 7.39 -0.91
N ALA A 51 -6.34 7.24 -1.89
CA ALA A 51 -7.23 6.09 -2.01
C ALA A 51 -6.44 4.78 -2.15
N VAL A 52 -5.44 4.72 -3.03
CA VAL A 52 -4.57 3.52 -3.17
C VAL A 52 -3.90 3.16 -1.86
N GLY A 53 -3.28 4.14 -1.18
CA GLY A 53 -2.63 3.92 0.11
C GLY A 53 -3.60 3.43 1.20
N GLY A 54 -4.78 4.04 1.28
CA GLY A 54 -5.82 3.65 2.24
C GLY A 54 -6.38 2.26 1.99
N HIS A 55 -6.68 1.93 0.74
CA HIS A 55 -7.14 0.58 0.34
C HIS A 55 -6.08 -0.48 0.64
N MET A 56 -4.81 -0.15 0.42
CA MET A 56 -3.70 -1.04 0.74
C MET A 56 -3.63 -1.35 2.24
N VAL A 57 -3.69 -0.33 3.10
CA VAL A 57 -3.70 -0.53 4.56
C VAL A 57 -4.91 -1.34 4.98
N ARG A 58 -6.09 -1.06 4.42
CA ARG A 58 -7.32 -1.78 4.75
C ARG A 58 -7.25 -3.27 4.40
N LYS A 59 -6.72 -3.63 3.22
CA LYS A 59 -6.49 -5.04 2.84
C LYS A 59 -5.47 -5.71 3.77
N MET A 60 -4.38 -5.04 4.11
CA MET A 60 -3.39 -5.58 5.05
C MET A 60 -3.99 -5.87 6.43
N ILE A 61 -4.81 -4.95 6.95
CA ILE A 61 -5.51 -5.13 8.22
C ILE A 61 -6.48 -6.31 8.12
N GLN A 62 -7.28 -6.40 7.05
CA GLN A 62 -8.20 -7.53 6.85
C GLN A 62 -7.47 -8.89 6.82
N MET A 63 -6.31 -8.97 6.16
CA MET A 63 -5.49 -10.18 6.18
C MET A 63 -4.91 -10.47 7.56
N ALA A 64 -4.43 -9.44 8.26
CA ALA A 64 -3.90 -9.57 9.61
C ALA A 64 -5.00 -10.02 10.59
N GLU A 65 -6.19 -9.44 10.51
CA GLU A 65 -7.38 -9.84 11.27
C GLU A 65 -7.78 -11.27 10.94
N SER A 66 -7.76 -11.67 9.66
CA SER A 66 -8.06 -13.06 9.26
C SER A 66 -7.01 -14.04 9.77
N GLN A 67 -5.73 -13.67 9.74
CA GLN A 67 -4.65 -14.47 10.33
C GLN A 67 -4.74 -14.55 11.85
N MET A 68 -5.10 -13.46 12.51
CA MET A 68 -5.32 -13.41 13.97
C MET A 68 -6.55 -14.22 14.38
N ALA A 69 -7.64 -14.15 13.61
CA ALA A 69 -8.82 -14.97 13.80
C ALA A 69 -8.50 -16.46 13.63
N SER A 70 -7.65 -16.81 12.66
CA SER A 70 -7.17 -18.18 12.45
C SER A 70 -6.16 -18.64 13.52
N LYS A 71 -5.31 -17.74 14.02
CA LYS A 71 -4.37 -17.98 15.14
C LYS A 71 -4.99 -17.56 16.48
N GLY A 72 -6.28 -17.81 16.66
CA GLY A 72 -6.96 -17.56 17.92
C GLY A 72 -6.32 -18.38 19.04
N THR A 73 -5.34 -17.79 19.73
CA THR A 73 -4.88 -18.00 21.10
C THR A 73 -3.73 -17.02 21.35
N TRP A 74 -4.05 -15.75 21.64
CA TRP A 74 -3.16 -14.99 22.51
C TRP A 74 -3.46 -15.47 23.93
N LYS A 75 -2.62 -16.38 24.44
CA LYS A 75 -2.62 -16.76 25.83
C LYS A 75 -1.32 -16.27 26.46
#